data_AF-A0A7C6R373-F1
#
_entry.id   AF-A0A7C6R373-F1
#
_cell.length_a   1.000
_cell.length_b   1.000
_cell.length_c   1.000
_cell.angle_alpha   90.00
_cell.angle_beta   90.00
_cell.angle_gamma   90.00
#
_symmetry.space_group_name_H-M   'P 1'
#
loop_
_entity.id
_entity.type
_entity.pdbx_description
1 polymer ?
#
loop_
_entity_poly.entity_id
_entity_poly.type
_entity_poly.pdbx_seq_one_letter_code
_entity_poly.pdbx_strand_id
1 'polypeptide(L)' 'MFDKYFDELQVGDRWRSRGRTITETDLVMFAAFSGDWYPLHTDKEWAAQRWMNRVFFVPQLFPVSGF' A
#
# COMPACT_ATOMS: atom_id res chain seq x y z
N MET A 1 0.50 8.91 -17.60
CA MET A 1 1.18 9.77 -16.61
C MET A 1 2.56 10.10 -17.09
N PHE A 2 3.35 9.10 -17.50
CA PHE A 2 4.74 9.28 -17.90
C PHE A 2 4.96 9.63 -19.38
N ASP A 3 3.87 9.84 -20.13
CA ASP A 3 3.92 10.13 -21.57
C ASP A 3 3.92 11.63 -21.88
N LYS A 4 3.90 12.49 -20.85
CA LYS A 4 3.92 13.95 -20.96
C LYS A 4 5.23 14.51 -20.42
N TYR A 5 5.76 15.53 -21.07
CA TYR A 5 6.84 16.36 -20.51
C TYR A 5 6.29 17.35 -19.48
N PHE A 6 7.19 17.94 -18.67
CA PHE A 6 6.83 18.79 -17.54
C PHE A 6 5.94 19.97 -17.94
N ASP A 7 6.27 20.59 -19.06
CA ASP A 7 5.61 21.72 -19.71
C ASP A 7 4.25 21.40 -20.33
N GLU A 8 3.87 20.12 -20.43
CA GLU A 8 2.58 19.65 -20.93
C GLU A 8 1.60 19.27 -19.81
N LEU A 9 2.07 19.29 -18.55
CA LEU A 9 1.24 19.03 -17.38
C LEU A 9 0.28 20.18 -17.13
N GLN A 10 -0.98 19.86 -16.88
CA GLN A 10 -2.01 20.87 -16.56
C GLN A 10 -2.54 20.65 -15.15
N VAL A 11 -2.88 21.76 -14.47
CA VAL A 11 -3.52 21.70 -13.15
C VAL A 11 -4.83 20.93 -13.28
N GLY A 12 -4.97 19.88 -12.48
CA GLY A 12 -6.13 18.99 -12.51
C GLY A 12 -5.93 17.71 -13.31
N ASP A 13 -4.78 17.51 -13.96
CA ASP A 13 -4.42 16.22 -14.54
C ASP A 13 -4.46 15.12 -13.46
N ARG A 14 -5.08 13.99 -13.80
CA ARG A 14 -5.24 12.82 -12.92
C ARG A 14 -4.89 11.55 -13.66
N TRP A 15 -4.28 10.62 -12.94
CA TRP A 15 -4.03 9.27 -13.44
C TRP A 15 -4.45 8.26 -12.40
N ARG A 16 -5.00 7.15 -12.89
CA ARG A 16 -5.29 5.98 -12.07
C ARG A 16 -4.26 4.91 -12.42
N SER A 17 -3.51 4.45 -11.42
CA SER A 17 -2.62 3.32 -11.66
C SER A 17 -3.44 2.02 -11.75
N ARG A 18 -2.83 0.98 -12.31
CA ARG A 18 -3.47 -0.33 -12.38
C ARG A 18 -3.59 -0.90 -10.97
N GLY A 19 -4.76 -1.46 -10.65
CA GLY A 19 -4.92 -2.27 -9.45
C GLY A 19 -4.09 -3.55 -9.56
N ARG A 20 -3.59 -4.05 -8.43
CA ARG A 20 -3.01 -5.38 -8.31
C ARG A 20 -3.57 -6.07 -7.08
N THR A 21 -3.75 -7.38 -7.16
CA THR A 21 -4.12 -8.19 -5.99
C THR A 21 -2.90 -8.32 -5.08
N ILE A 22 -3.09 -7.99 -3.80
CA ILE A 22 -2.06 -8.16 -2.77
C ILE A 22 -2.27 -9.51 -2.09
N THR A 23 -1.19 -10.24 -1.90
CA THR A 23 -1.16 -11.56 -1.25
C THR A 23 -0.31 -11.52 0.01
N GLU A 24 -0.41 -12.54 0.86
CA GLU A 24 0.43 -12.68 2.06
C GLU A 24 1.93 -12.66 1.73
N THR A 25 2.32 -13.18 0.56
CA THR A 25 3.71 -13.13 0.08
C THR A 25 4.23 -11.71 -0.05
N ASP A 26 3.42 -10.77 -0.52
CA ASP A 26 3.82 -9.36 -0.63
C ASP A 26 4.14 -8.76 0.76
N LEU A 27 3.38 -9.15 1.78
CA LEU A 27 3.58 -8.68 3.16
C LEU A 27 4.89 -9.21 3.73
N VAL A 28 5.13 -10.53 3.59
CA VAL A 28 6.36 -11.18 4.08
C VAL A 28 7.59 -10.64 3.36
N MET A 29 7.52 -10.49 2.05
CA MET A 29 8.63 -9.94 1.25
C MET A 29 8.94 -8.50 1.63
N PHE A 30 7.92 -7.68 1.91
CA PHE A 30 8.14 -6.32 2.38
C PHE A 30 8.79 -6.29 3.77
N ALA A 31 8.29 -7.06 4.74
CA ALA A 31 8.86 -7.13 6.08
C ALA A 31 10.33 -7.57 6.04
N ALA A 32 10.65 -8.57 5.20
CA ALA A 32 12.02 -9.02 4.98
C ALA A 32 12.91 -7.95 4.35
N PHE A 33 12.40 -7.20 3.36
CA PHE A 33 13.18 -6.16 2.67
C PHE A 33 13.40 -4.91 3.53
N SER A 34 12.37 -4.47 4.24
CA SER A 34 12.41 -3.26 5.07
C SER A 34 12.97 -3.47 6.47
N GLY A 35 12.99 -4.73 6.94
CA GLY A 35 13.29 -5.08 8.33
C GLY A 35 12.14 -4.83 9.31
N ASP A 36 10.96 -4.41 8.83
CA ASP A 36 9.80 -4.12 9.67
C ASP A 36 9.00 -5.38 9.99
N TRP A 37 9.40 -6.03 11.09
CA TRP A 37 8.76 -7.23 11.62
C TRP A 37 7.79 -6.94 12.77
N TYR A 38 7.36 -5.68 12.95
CA TYR A 38 6.48 -5.33 14.05
C TYR A 38 5.19 -6.19 14.02
N PRO A 39 4.72 -6.76 15.15
CA PRO A 39 3.61 -7.74 15.14
C PRO A 39 2.31 -7.25 14.51
N LEU A 40 2.07 -5.93 14.46
CA LEU A 40 0.93 -5.36 13.71
C LEU A 40 0.97 -5.69 12.21
N HIS A 41 2.16 -5.96 11.67
CA HIS A 41 2.48 -6.19 10.26
C HIS A 41 2.63 -7.66 9.91
N THR A 42 2.75 -8.55 10.90
CA THR A 42 3.18 -9.94 10.69
C THR A 42 2.36 -10.96 11.48
N ASP A 43 1.65 -10.54 12.53
CA ASP A 43 0.87 -11.41 13.40
C ASP A 43 -0.62 -11.02 13.38
N LYS A 44 -1.43 -11.92 12.83
CA LYS A 44 -2.87 -11.74 12.69
C LYS A 44 -3.59 -11.77 14.03
N GLU A 45 -3.19 -12.65 14.95
CA GLU A 45 -3.83 -12.79 16.26
C GLU A 45 -3.51 -11.59 17.15
N TRP A 46 -2.29 -11.09 17.06
CA TRP A 46 -1.88 -9.85 17.72
C TRP A 46 -2.64 -8.64 17.18
N ALA A 47 -2.78 -8.53 15.86
CA ALA A 47 -3.51 -7.45 15.21
C ALA A 47 -5.03 -7.49 15.47
N ALA A 48 -5.63 -8.68 15.57
CA ALA A 48 -7.05 -8.89 15.85
C ALA A 48 -7.48 -8.33 17.22
N GLN A 49 -6.58 -8.32 18.18
CA GLN A 49 -6.81 -7.80 19.54
C GLN A 49 -6.70 -6.28 19.64
N ARG A 50 -6.41 -5.60 18.53
CA ARG A 50 -6.28 -4.14 18.44
C ARG A 50 -7.41 -3.57 17.59
N TRP A 51 -7.55 -2.25 17.65
CA TRP A 51 -8.56 -1.49 16.89
C TRP A 51 -8.54 -1.72 15.37
N MET A 52 -7.46 -2.30 14.83
CA MET A 52 -7.26 -2.53 13.40
C MET A 52 -7.83 -3.86 12.88
N ASN A 53 -8.14 -4.84 13.75
CA ASN A 53 -8.72 -6.18 13.49
C ASN A 53 -8.16 -7.00 12.28
N ARG A 54 -7.04 -6.58 11.68
CA ARG A 54 -6.36 -7.18 10.52
C ARG A 54 -4.90 -6.78 10.51
N VAL A 55 -4.05 -7.63 9.94
CA VAL A 55 -2.65 -7.28 9.63
C VAL A 55 -2.65 -6.13 8.63
N PHE A 56 -2.07 -5.02 9.02
CA PHE A 56 -2.13 -3.76 8.28
C PHE A 56 -0.70 -3.32 7.96
N PHE A 57 -0.38 -2.89 6.74
CA PHE A 57 0.97 -2.43 6.39
C PHE A 57 0.91 -1.02 5.76
N VAL A 58 1.75 -0.07 6.19
CA VAL A 58 1.60 1.38 5.87
C VAL A 58 1.67 1.79 4.38
N PRO A 59 2.33 1.08 3.44
CA PRO A 59 2.17 1.31 2.00
C PRO A 59 0.75 1.04 1.48
N GLN A 60 -0.12 0.38 2.26
CA GLN A 60 -1.50 0.04 1.87
C GLN A 60 -2.48 1.22 2.03
N LEU A 61 -2.02 2.37 2.54
CA LEU A 61 -2.85 3.57 2.78
C LEU A 61 -2.87 4.58 1.62
N PHE A 62 -2.26 4.28 0.47
CA PHE A 62 -2.62 4.99 -0.75
C PHE A 62 -3.77 4.24 -1.44
N PRO A 63 -5.03 4.66 -1.25
CA PRO A 63 -6.11 4.15 -2.08
C PRO A 63 -5.78 4.46 -3.52
N VAL A 64 -5.42 3.45 -4.30
CA VAL A 64 -5.45 3.55 -5.76
C VAL A 64 -6.90 3.36 -6.23
N SER A 65 -7.82 4.15 -5.69
CA SER A 65 -9.09 4.53 -6.33
C SER A 65 -10.03 5.15 -5.31
N GLY A 66 -10.50 6.35 -5.66
CA GLY A 66 -11.76 6.89 -5.14
C GLY A 66 -11.59 8.32 -4.65
N PHE A 67 -12.32 9.21 -5.30
CA PHE A 67 -12.89 10.41 -4.70
C PHE A 67 -13.42 10.18 -3.29
#